data_AF-G2R8P5-F1
#
_entry.id   AF-G2R8P5-F1
#
_cell.length_a   1.000
_cell.length_b   1.000
_cell.length_c   1.000
_cell.angle_alpha   90.00
_cell.angle_beta   90.00
_cell.angle_gamma   90.00
#
_symmetry.space_group_name_H-M   'P 1'
#
loop_
_entity.id
_entity.type
_entity.pdbx_description
1 polymer ?
#
loop_
_entity_poly.entity_id
_entity_poly.type
_entity_poly.pdbx_seq_one_letter_code
_entity_poly.pdbx_strand_id
1 'polypeptide(L)'
;MSIADFENALLQRFQGGSKSNVFDKYTWIRNILDNPDKVPQYLRDMWNGLDDNKKAVYRGLDNLTQKSIGSDKDEVHLTKILYLVPYNAGVRDVTHHIREHMEKMGKAKYIIRNHGIELDISDWTYENRKKFRRGKTFDEQDTKRAYLTEGDYFVVEAQLARLAINVKTSRAHFTKQRDTGLSIHQAAYKCYTANTDKFPLLRDTLAIIENSGALDDEGKTTMKEQATRLYKAFLDQFVGVITATPYTGCLSKFVRTFKVDVCLVDEATKLSKLDFCPVIRKHTLDFIVVVGDPEQLPAFVHGGRRKDKTVANPFENQLRVSTLERALYYGSVVGTHLRVNHRARRTLGELSSHSIYYNAIAPALRGAAAYPPPTQALHAFLKKLAPDLRKGYNRILVELLGVSAQLSSTSTYNLHNGRVALRILRLAFADKDLQQWNAEDRTVTIMASYRAQADWYRNEIRQMELKGLFTAQQLRRIDVRTTDNSQGIKSALVI
;
A
#
# COMPACT_ATOMS: atom_id res chain seq x y z
N MET A 1 14.64 -27.04 -1.51
CA MET A 1 13.70 -27.04 -2.66
C MET A 1 14.40 -26.32 -3.78
N SER A 2 14.70 -27.05 -4.85
CA SER A 2 15.35 -26.51 -6.04
C SER A 2 14.38 -25.59 -6.81
N ILE A 3 14.91 -24.74 -7.69
CA ILE A 3 14.10 -23.95 -8.63
C ILE A 3 13.22 -24.85 -9.51
N ALA A 4 13.72 -26.04 -9.86
CA ALA A 4 13.01 -27.05 -10.63
C ALA A 4 11.84 -27.65 -9.83
N ASP A 5 12.00 -27.89 -8.54
CA ASP A 5 10.90 -28.39 -7.68
C ASP A 5 9.76 -27.37 -7.60
N PHE A 6 10.08 -26.07 -7.60
CA PHE A 6 9.08 -25.01 -7.60
C PHE A 6 8.35 -24.90 -8.95
N GLU A 7 9.09 -25.00 -10.06
CA GLU A 7 8.51 -24.98 -11.41
C GLU A 7 7.63 -26.21 -11.65
N ASN A 8 8.05 -27.39 -11.18
CA ASN A 8 7.24 -28.60 -11.18
C ASN A 8 6.01 -28.49 -10.27
N ALA A 9 6.13 -27.88 -9.08
CA ALA A 9 4.97 -27.66 -8.20
C ALA A 9 3.96 -26.68 -8.80
N LEU A 10 4.43 -25.65 -9.51
CA LEU A 10 3.57 -24.74 -10.29
C LEU A 10 2.88 -25.49 -11.44
N LEU A 11 3.65 -26.21 -12.27
CA LEU A 11 3.12 -26.95 -13.40
C LEU A 11 2.11 -28.01 -12.95
N GLN A 12 2.42 -28.82 -11.94
CA GLN A 12 1.50 -29.84 -11.41
C GLN A 12 0.21 -29.22 -10.84
N ARG A 13 0.31 -28.08 -10.14
CA ARG A 13 -0.86 -27.41 -9.55
C ARG A 13 -1.77 -26.78 -10.60
N PHE A 14 -1.22 -26.26 -11.70
CA PHE A 14 -1.99 -25.58 -12.74
C PHE A 14 -2.33 -26.49 -13.95
N GLN A 15 -1.69 -27.65 -14.12
CA GLN A 15 -2.02 -28.63 -15.16
C GLN A 15 -3.02 -29.70 -14.70
N GLY A 16 -3.13 -29.99 -13.39
CA GLY A 16 -3.94 -31.11 -12.87
C GLY A 16 -5.30 -30.76 -12.24
N GLY A 17 -5.63 -29.48 -12.06
CA GLY A 17 -6.90 -29.05 -11.44
C GLY A 17 -8.05 -28.99 -12.46
N SER A 18 -9.27 -29.37 -12.04
CA SER A 18 -10.50 -29.02 -12.77
C SER A 18 -10.50 -27.49 -12.99
N LYS A 19 -10.45 -27.08 -14.24
CA LYS A 19 -10.35 -25.68 -14.64
C LYS A 19 -11.73 -25.03 -14.54
N SER A 20 -12.11 -24.61 -13.34
CA SER A 20 -13.30 -23.78 -13.14
C SER A 20 -12.95 -22.31 -13.40
N ASN A 21 -13.70 -21.66 -14.28
CA ASN A 21 -13.60 -20.22 -14.49
C ASN A 21 -13.87 -19.50 -13.16
N VAL A 22 -13.09 -18.46 -12.84
CA VAL A 22 -13.30 -17.63 -11.65
C VAL A 22 -14.72 -17.05 -11.63
N PHE A 23 -15.30 -16.76 -12.79
CA PHE A 23 -16.67 -16.26 -12.91
C PHE A 23 -17.74 -17.33 -12.69
N ASP A 24 -17.43 -18.61 -12.88
CA ASP A 24 -18.37 -19.70 -12.58
C ASP A 24 -18.44 -19.93 -11.07
N LYS A 25 -17.30 -19.88 -10.38
CA LYS A 25 -17.23 -20.01 -8.90
C LYS A 25 -17.69 -18.74 -8.18
N TYR A 26 -17.41 -17.58 -8.74
CA TYR A 26 -17.72 -16.27 -8.17
C TYR A 26 -18.60 -15.47 -9.13
N THR A 27 -19.84 -15.93 -9.33
CA THR A 27 -20.83 -15.33 -10.25
C THR A 27 -21.08 -13.85 -10.00
N TRP A 28 -20.93 -13.39 -8.75
CA TRP A 28 -21.05 -11.98 -8.40
C TRP A 28 -20.00 -11.08 -9.08
N ILE A 29 -18.83 -11.63 -9.46
CA ILE A 29 -17.82 -10.93 -10.25
C ILE A 29 -18.35 -10.74 -11.68
N ARG A 30 -18.98 -11.77 -12.24
CA ARG A 30 -19.57 -11.75 -13.58
C ARG A 30 -20.78 -10.81 -13.71
N ASN A 31 -21.47 -10.51 -12.61
CA ASN A 31 -22.67 -9.67 -12.64
C ASN A 31 -22.48 -8.31 -13.32
N ILE A 32 -21.29 -7.70 -13.27
CA ILE A 32 -21.06 -6.42 -13.97
C ILE A 32 -21.12 -6.56 -15.50
N LEU A 33 -20.90 -7.77 -16.03
CA LEU A 33 -20.99 -8.10 -17.45
C LEU A 33 -22.40 -8.56 -17.82
N ASP A 34 -22.96 -9.50 -17.06
CA ASP A 34 -24.17 -10.23 -17.46
C ASP A 34 -25.46 -9.68 -16.85
N ASN A 35 -25.38 -9.10 -15.66
CA ASN A 35 -26.53 -8.66 -14.87
C ASN A 35 -26.23 -7.29 -14.21
N PRO A 36 -25.91 -6.24 -14.99
CA PRO A 36 -25.43 -4.97 -14.43
C PRO A 36 -26.45 -4.35 -13.45
N ASP A 37 -27.75 -4.61 -13.66
CA ASP A 37 -28.83 -4.14 -12.78
C ASP A 37 -28.74 -4.69 -11.35
N LYS A 38 -28.16 -5.88 -11.17
CA LYS A 38 -27.92 -6.52 -9.86
C LYS A 38 -26.71 -5.95 -9.11
N VAL A 39 -25.90 -5.12 -9.77
CA VAL A 39 -24.69 -4.51 -9.18
C VAL A 39 -25.01 -3.14 -8.60
N PRO A 40 -24.46 -2.71 -7.44
CA PRO A 40 -24.63 -1.35 -6.95
C PRO A 40 -24.35 -0.28 -8.02
N GLN A 41 -25.19 0.76 -8.09
CA GLN A 41 -25.08 1.85 -9.08
C GLN A 41 -23.66 2.43 -9.14
N TYR A 42 -23.04 2.64 -7.99
CA TYR A 42 -21.65 3.12 -7.89
C TYR A 42 -20.65 2.28 -8.71
N LEU A 43 -20.76 0.94 -8.66
CA LEU A 43 -19.88 0.05 -9.41
C LEU A 43 -20.22 0.03 -10.90
N ARG A 44 -21.51 0.19 -11.28
CA ARG A 44 -21.92 0.40 -12.67
C ARG A 44 -21.31 1.67 -13.24
N ASP A 45 -21.38 2.78 -12.50
CA ASP A 45 -20.81 4.06 -12.93
C ASP A 45 -19.29 3.95 -13.10
N MET A 46 -18.63 3.27 -12.15
CA MET A 46 -17.20 2.98 -12.23
C MET A 46 -16.86 2.15 -13.46
N TRP A 47 -17.61 1.07 -13.72
CA TRP A 47 -17.45 0.22 -14.89
C TRP A 47 -17.63 1.00 -16.20
N ASN A 48 -18.69 1.81 -16.28
CA ASN A 48 -18.98 2.63 -17.45
C ASN A 48 -17.86 3.63 -17.72
N GLY A 49 -17.24 4.17 -16.67
CA GLY A 49 -16.07 5.06 -16.75
C GLY A 49 -14.75 4.37 -17.10
N LEU A 50 -14.68 3.03 -17.15
CA LEU A 50 -13.49 2.33 -17.63
C LEU A 50 -13.36 2.43 -19.15
N ASP A 51 -12.13 2.63 -19.62
CA ASP A 51 -11.80 2.50 -21.03
C ASP A 51 -11.85 1.04 -21.50
N ASP A 52 -11.91 0.85 -22.81
CA ASP A 52 -12.05 -0.47 -23.42
C ASP A 52 -10.89 -1.41 -23.11
N ASN A 53 -9.66 -0.90 -22.87
CA ASN A 53 -8.53 -1.76 -22.51
C ASN A 53 -8.71 -2.32 -21.09
N LYS A 54 -9.16 -1.49 -20.13
CA LYS A 54 -9.48 -1.97 -18.78
C LYS A 54 -10.64 -2.96 -18.78
N LYS A 55 -11.69 -2.69 -19.56
CA LYS A 55 -12.82 -3.62 -19.73
C LYS A 55 -12.37 -4.93 -20.38
N ALA A 56 -11.48 -4.86 -21.37
CA ALA A 56 -10.92 -6.05 -22.03
C ALA A 56 -10.06 -6.88 -21.08
N VAL A 57 -9.22 -6.26 -20.24
CA VAL A 57 -8.47 -6.96 -19.18
C VAL A 57 -9.42 -7.69 -18.23
N TYR A 58 -10.48 -7.02 -17.78
CA TYR A 58 -11.47 -7.62 -16.90
C TYR A 58 -12.20 -8.79 -17.54
N ARG A 59 -12.64 -8.65 -18.80
CA ARG A 59 -13.24 -9.74 -19.59
C ARG A 59 -12.23 -10.87 -19.87
N GLY A 60 -10.95 -10.56 -19.96
CA GLY A 60 -9.87 -11.56 -20.08
C GLY A 60 -9.81 -12.51 -18.89
N LEU A 61 -10.31 -12.11 -17.72
CA LEU A 61 -10.45 -12.99 -16.55
C LEU A 61 -11.50 -14.10 -16.79
N ASP A 62 -12.48 -13.88 -17.68
CA ASP A 62 -13.48 -14.87 -18.11
C ASP A 62 -12.88 -15.92 -19.07
N ASN A 63 -11.99 -15.47 -19.94
CA ASN A 63 -11.40 -16.32 -20.99
C ASN A 63 -10.31 -17.26 -20.45
N LEU A 64 -9.93 -17.10 -19.19
CA LEU A 64 -9.07 -18.01 -18.45
C LEU A 64 -9.89 -19.25 -18.08
N THR A 65 -9.93 -20.19 -19.02
CA THR A 65 -10.42 -21.57 -18.91
C THR A 65 -11.94 -21.77 -18.94
N GLN A 66 -12.43 -22.36 -20.03
CA GLN A 66 -13.80 -22.85 -20.17
C GLN A 66 -13.86 -24.34 -19.84
N LYS A 67 -14.60 -24.69 -18.77
CA LYS A 67 -15.42 -25.91 -18.74
C LYS A 67 -16.62 -25.65 -17.83
N SER A 68 -17.81 -25.77 -18.40
CA SER A 68 -19.10 -25.57 -17.73
C SER A 68 -19.24 -26.53 -16.54
N ILE A 69 -19.41 -25.97 -15.34
CA ILE A 69 -19.98 -26.70 -14.21
C ILE A 69 -21.40 -26.16 -14.02
N GLY A 70 -22.34 -27.10 -13.88
CA GLY A 70 -23.77 -26.83 -13.75
C GLY A 70 -24.05 -25.82 -12.64
N SER A 71 -24.99 -24.95 -12.92
CA SER A 71 -25.54 -23.96 -12.01
C SER A 71 -26.24 -24.63 -10.85
N ASP A 72 -25.64 -24.60 -9.67
CA ASP A 72 -26.37 -24.80 -8.42
C ASP A 72 -26.15 -23.59 -7.49
N LYS A 73 -27.26 -22.84 -7.38
CA LYS A 73 -27.78 -22.06 -6.24
C LYS A 73 -26.93 -20.96 -5.61
N ASP A 74 -27.41 -19.73 -5.86
CA ASP A 74 -27.64 -18.57 -4.98
C ASP A 74 -27.28 -18.66 -3.48
N GLU A 75 -26.06 -19.04 -3.11
CA GLU A 75 -25.46 -18.59 -1.86
C GLU A 75 -24.35 -17.59 -2.18
N VAL A 76 -24.47 -16.37 -1.66
CA VAL A 76 -23.39 -15.37 -1.69
C VAL A 76 -22.25 -15.92 -0.84
N HIS A 77 -21.35 -16.70 -1.44
CA HIS A 77 -20.15 -17.16 -0.77
C HIS A 77 -19.36 -15.95 -0.27
N LEU A 78 -19.34 -15.83 1.05
CA LEU A 78 -18.60 -14.84 1.80
C LEU A 78 -17.09 -15.00 1.50
N THR A 79 -16.58 -14.23 0.53
CA THR A 79 -15.22 -14.41 -0.01
C THR A 79 -14.16 -13.72 0.85
N LYS A 80 -13.09 -14.45 1.17
CA LYS A 80 -11.90 -13.97 1.87
C LYS A 80 -10.79 -13.64 0.88
N ILE A 81 -10.48 -12.35 0.74
CA ILE A 81 -9.54 -11.82 -0.25
C ILE A 81 -8.25 -11.38 0.45
N LEU A 82 -7.10 -11.80 -0.07
CA LEU A 82 -5.78 -11.33 0.36
C LEU A 82 -5.16 -10.47 -0.74
N TYR A 83 -4.93 -9.19 -0.48
CA TYR A 83 -4.24 -8.27 -1.37
C TYR A 83 -2.81 -8.03 -0.89
N LEU A 84 -1.83 -8.42 -1.69
CA LEU A 84 -0.41 -8.36 -1.36
C LEU A 84 0.29 -7.24 -2.13
N VAL A 85 1.08 -6.44 -1.41
CA VAL A 85 1.96 -5.41 -1.99
C VAL A 85 3.37 -5.55 -1.39
N PRO A 86 4.47 -5.41 -2.14
CA PRO A 86 5.81 -5.83 -1.68
C PRO A 86 6.39 -4.98 -0.53
N TYR A 87 5.82 -3.81 -0.28
CA TYR A 87 6.34 -2.83 0.68
C TYR A 87 5.22 -2.12 1.43
N ASN A 88 5.47 -1.74 2.69
CA ASN A 88 4.45 -1.23 3.62
C ASN A 88 3.75 0.05 3.15
N ALA A 89 4.47 0.97 2.47
CA ALA A 89 3.86 2.18 1.95
C ALA A 89 2.80 1.86 0.89
N GLY A 90 3.11 0.95 -0.04
CA GLY A 90 2.17 0.49 -1.06
C GLY A 90 0.97 -0.25 -0.46
N VAL A 91 1.19 -1.07 0.58
CA VAL A 91 0.08 -1.70 1.33
C VAL A 91 -0.87 -0.64 1.88
N ARG A 92 -0.35 0.41 2.50
CA ARG A 92 -1.16 1.52 3.02
C ARG A 92 -1.94 2.22 1.91
N ASP A 93 -1.28 2.57 0.81
CA ASP A 93 -1.90 3.30 -0.29
C ASP A 93 -3.04 2.49 -0.93
N VAL A 94 -2.83 1.18 -1.15
CA VAL A 94 -3.86 0.27 -1.63
C VAL A 94 -4.99 0.12 -0.61
N THR A 95 -4.66 -0.01 0.68
CA THR A 95 -5.67 -0.09 1.76
C THR A 95 -6.60 1.12 1.71
N HIS A 96 -6.02 2.31 1.57
CA HIS A 96 -6.76 3.55 1.47
C HIS A 96 -7.66 3.56 0.24
N HIS A 97 -7.11 3.22 -0.93
CA HIS A 97 -7.86 3.26 -2.18
C HIS A 97 -9.04 2.28 -2.20
N ILE A 98 -8.84 1.04 -1.75
CA ILE A 98 -9.93 0.07 -1.65
C ILE A 98 -10.95 0.53 -0.61
N ARG A 99 -10.52 1.12 0.51
CA ARG A 99 -11.43 1.67 1.52
C ARG A 99 -12.31 2.78 0.97
N GLU A 100 -11.78 3.73 0.21
CA GLU A 100 -12.58 4.81 -0.41
C GLU A 100 -13.70 4.23 -1.27
N HIS A 101 -13.42 3.17 -2.02
CA HIS A 101 -14.41 2.45 -2.83
C HIS A 101 -15.42 1.69 -1.95
N MET A 102 -14.95 1.03 -0.90
CA MET A 102 -15.80 0.30 0.05
C MET A 102 -16.70 1.25 0.86
N GLU A 103 -16.23 2.43 1.22
CA GLU A 103 -16.99 3.48 1.92
C GLU A 103 -18.18 3.95 1.08
N LYS A 104 -17.97 4.20 -0.22
CA LYS A 104 -19.05 4.56 -1.16
C LYS A 104 -20.11 3.46 -1.31
N MET A 105 -19.77 2.23 -0.95
CA MET A 105 -20.70 1.09 -0.91
C MET A 105 -21.26 0.77 0.48
N GLY A 106 -20.92 1.57 1.52
CA GLY A 106 -21.30 1.28 2.90
C GLY A 106 -20.59 0.06 3.53
N LYS A 107 -19.47 -0.37 2.95
CA LYS A 107 -18.74 -1.62 3.24
C LYS A 107 -17.32 -1.41 3.80
N ALA A 108 -16.98 -0.21 4.26
CA ALA A 108 -15.64 0.14 4.76
C ALA A 108 -15.08 -0.77 5.88
N LYS A 109 -15.96 -1.41 6.67
CA LYS A 109 -15.59 -2.33 7.75
C LYS A 109 -14.99 -3.65 7.26
N TYR A 110 -15.14 -3.97 5.97
CA TYR A 110 -14.68 -5.23 5.37
C TYR A 110 -13.28 -5.10 4.74
N ILE A 111 -12.50 -4.09 5.13
CA ILE A 111 -11.10 -3.96 4.73
C ILE A 111 -10.18 -3.72 5.93
N ILE A 112 -9.18 -4.59 6.07
CA ILE A 112 -8.22 -4.60 7.16
C ILE A 112 -6.80 -4.61 6.63
N ARG A 113 -5.92 -3.89 7.32
CA ARG A 113 -4.49 -3.90 7.05
C ARG A 113 -3.77 -4.84 8.01
N ASN A 114 -2.99 -5.77 7.48
CA ASN A 114 -2.15 -6.68 8.26
C ASN A 114 -0.68 -6.27 8.15
N HIS A 115 -0.12 -5.78 9.25
CA HIS A 115 1.25 -5.30 9.38
C HIS A 115 1.77 -5.53 10.81
N GLY A 116 3.08 -5.38 11.03
CA GLY A 116 3.66 -5.53 12.38
C GLY A 116 3.33 -4.34 13.28
N ILE A 117 3.04 -4.59 14.56
CA ILE A 117 2.60 -3.57 15.54
C ILE A 117 3.55 -2.38 15.65
N GLU A 118 4.82 -2.53 15.27
CA GLU A 118 5.84 -1.48 15.36
C GLU A 118 5.44 -0.26 14.52
N LEU A 119 4.65 -0.47 13.46
CA LEU A 119 4.05 0.60 12.67
C LEU A 119 2.92 1.29 13.42
N ASP A 120 2.02 0.54 14.08
CA ASP A 120 0.94 1.13 14.91
C ASP A 120 1.53 1.97 16.07
N ILE A 121 2.61 1.49 16.70
CA ILE A 121 3.35 2.24 17.72
C ILE A 121 3.96 3.52 17.12
N SER A 122 4.63 3.41 15.97
CA SER A 122 5.28 4.54 15.31
C SER A 122 4.26 5.62 14.93
N ASP A 123 3.13 5.21 14.36
CA ASP A 123 2.05 6.11 13.95
C ASP A 123 1.43 6.80 15.18
N TRP A 124 1.09 6.03 16.22
CA TRP A 124 0.57 6.58 17.48
C TRP A 124 1.52 7.58 18.14
N THR A 125 2.82 7.25 18.16
CA THR A 125 3.86 8.12 18.74
C THR A 125 3.98 9.41 17.93
N TYR A 126 3.97 9.32 16.60
CA TYR A 126 4.02 10.48 15.73
C TYR A 126 2.86 11.47 16.01
N GLU A 127 1.64 10.97 16.19
CA GLU A 127 0.46 11.79 16.47
C GLU A 127 0.50 12.45 17.85
N ASN A 128 0.92 11.72 18.86
CA ASN A 128 0.82 12.18 20.25
C ASN A 128 2.08 12.92 20.74
N ARG A 129 3.17 12.95 19.97
CA ARG A 129 4.38 13.74 20.27
C ARG A 129 4.11 15.24 20.51
N LYS A 130 3.08 15.82 19.89
CA LYS A 130 2.65 17.22 20.16
C LYS A 130 1.99 17.39 21.54
N LYS A 131 1.31 16.34 22.04
CA LYS A 131 0.57 16.35 23.31
C LYS A 131 1.45 15.99 24.51
N PHE A 132 2.50 15.18 24.31
CA PHE A 132 3.40 14.71 25.37
C PHE A 132 4.59 15.63 25.71
N ARG A 133 4.56 16.91 25.31
CA ARG A 133 5.51 17.92 25.84
C ARG A 133 5.43 18.10 27.37
N ARG A 134 4.47 17.46 28.05
CA ARG A 134 4.35 17.42 29.51
C ARG A 134 4.10 15.99 30.01
N GLY A 135 5.19 15.26 30.32
CA GLY A 135 5.23 14.50 31.57
C GLY A 135 5.13 12.96 31.59
N LYS A 136 4.89 12.23 30.50
CA LYS A 136 5.06 10.75 30.49
C LYS A 136 5.60 10.27 29.15
N THR A 137 6.83 9.75 29.17
CA THR A 137 7.51 9.18 28.00
C THR A 137 7.05 7.74 27.80
N PHE A 138 6.31 7.49 26.73
CA PHE A 138 6.18 6.15 26.17
C PHE A 138 7.57 5.74 25.63
N ASP A 139 8.15 4.66 26.18
CA ASP A 139 9.47 4.18 25.74
C ASP A 139 9.33 3.36 24.44
N GLU A 140 9.51 4.08 23.33
CA GLU A 140 9.49 3.53 21.98
C GLU A 140 10.62 2.52 21.74
N GLN A 141 11.76 2.63 22.45
CA GLN A 141 12.91 1.76 22.25
C GLN A 141 12.75 0.44 23.00
N ASP A 142 12.21 0.45 24.22
CA ASP A 142 11.93 -0.78 24.96
C ASP A 142 10.79 -1.60 24.33
N THR A 143 9.74 -0.92 23.85
CA THR A 143 8.63 -1.60 23.17
C THR A 143 9.06 -2.25 21.84
N LYS A 144 10.01 -1.62 21.12
CA LYS A 144 10.60 -2.17 19.88
C LYS A 144 11.63 -3.28 20.13
N ARG A 145 12.21 -3.37 21.33
CA ARG A 145 13.24 -4.36 21.70
C ARG A 145 12.66 -5.66 22.26
N ALA A 146 11.41 -5.65 22.73
CA ALA A 146 10.73 -6.88 23.13
C ALA A 146 10.49 -7.76 21.89
N TYR A 147 10.84 -9.04 21.96
CA TYR A 147 10.46 -10.03 20.95
C TYR A 147 8.96 -10.32 21.10
N LEU A 148 8.13 -9.53 20.43
CA LEU A 148 6.69 -9.53 20.63
C LEU A 148 6.04 -10.76 19.95
N THR A 149 5.40 -11.59 20.77
CA THR A 149 4.42 -12.60 20.33
C THR A 149 3.05 -11.96 20.09
N GLU A 150 2.07 -12.69 19.54
CA GLU A 150 0.69 -12.17 19.32
C GLU A 150 0.01 -11.68 20.62
N GLY A 151 0.32 -12.29 21.77
CA GLY A 151 -0.13 -11.80 23.06
C GLY A 151 0.45 -10.44 23.40
N ASP A 152 1.74 -10.24 23.12
CA ASP A 152 2.41 -8.97 23.37
C ASP A 152 1.89 -7.88 22.40
N TYR A 153 1.60 -8.24 21.14
CA TYR A 153 0.94 -7.33 20.19
C TYR A 153 -0.46 -6.90 20.65
N PHE A 154 -1.25 -7.83 21.17
CA PHE A 154 -2.59 -7.49 21.69
C PHE A 154 -2.51 -6.63 22.95
N VAL A 155 -1.57 -6.89 23.86
CA VAL A 155 -1.32 -6.03 25.03
C VAL A 155 -0.95 -4.62 24.60
N VAL A 156 -0.01 -4.48 23.66
CA VAL A 156 0.39 -3.18 23.11
C VAL A 156 -0.82 -2.48 22.51
N GLU A 157 -1.62 -3.14 21.68
CA GLU A 157 -2.81 -2.52 21.08
C GLU A 157 -3.85 -2.11 22.13
N ALA A 158 -4.12 -2.96 23.13
CA ALA A 158 -5.01 -2.64 24.23
C ALA A 158 -4.48 -1.42 25.04
N GLN A 159 -3.17 -1.34 25.28
CA GLN A 159 -2.53 -0.20 25.92
C GLN A 159 -2.61 1.07 25.07
N LEU A 160 -2.34 1.00 23.76
CA LEU A 160 -2.48 2.12 22.83
C LEU A 160 -3.93 2.64 22.81
N ALA A 161 -4.91 1.74 22.76
CA ALA A 161 -6.33 2.09 22.83
C ALA A 161 -6.70 2.78 24.14
N ARG A 162 -6.18 2.30 25.28
CA ARG A 162 -6.37 2.94 26.59
C ARG A 162 -5.73 4.33 26.66
N LEU A 163 -4.48 4.47 26.19
CA LEU A 163 -3.78 5.75 26.16
C LEU A 163 -4.53 6.78 25.30
N ALA A 164 -5.14 6.36 24.19
CA ALA A 164 -5.99 7.21 23.37
C ALA A 164 -7.28 7.66 24.09
N ILE A 165 -7.85 6.83 24.97
CA ILE A 165 -9.03 7.17 25.80
C ILE A 165 -8.67 8.13 26.94
N ASN A 166 -7.53 7.92 27.61
CA ASN A 166 -7.09 8.70 28.78
C ASN A 166 -6.60 10.13 28.45
N VAL A 167 -6.32 10.42 27.18
CA VAL A 167 -6.22 11.80 26.68
C VAL A 167 -7.64 12.36 26.58
N LYS A 168 -8.18 12.77 27.73
CA LYS A 168 -9.57 13.22 28.00
C LYS A 168 -10.14 14.15 26.91
N THR A 169 -10.80 13.57 25.89
CA THR A 169 -11.85 14.13 24.96
C THR A 169 -11.97 13.35 23.62
N SER A 170 -11.62 12.06 23.57
CA SER A 170 -11.25 11.43 22.29
C SER A 170 -12.00 10.14 21.92
N ARG A 171 -13.22 9.89 22.43
CA ARG A 171 -14.12 8.88 21.79
C ARG A 171 -14.39 9.23 20.31
N ALA A 172 -14.32 10.50 19.94
CA ALA A 172 -14.41 10.99 18.56
C ALA A 172 -13.08 10.92 17.77
N HIS A 173 -11.97 10.52 18.39
CA HIS A 173 -10.67 10.40 17.71
C HIS A 173 -10.33 8.96 17.28
N PHE A 174 -10.96 7.95 17.87
CA PHE A 174 -11.03 6.63 17.24
C PHE A 174 -11.84 6.63 15.93
N THR A 175 -12.66 7.66 15.71
CA THR A 175 -13.38 7.92 14.45
C THR A 175 -12.69 8.97 13.56
N LYS A 176 -11.87 9.89 14.09
CA LYS A 176 -11.06 10.81 13.27
C LYS A 176 -9.74 10.19 12.83
N GLN A 177 -9.89 9.35 11.80
CA GLN A 177 -8.92 8.92 10.79
C GLN A 177 -7.66 9.79 10.65
N ARG A 178 -6.50 9.20 10.95
CA ARG A 178 -5.27 9.10 10.12
C ARG A 178 -4.56 7.83 10.62
N ASP A 179 -4.53 6.70 9.94
CA ASP A 179 -4.05 6.40 8.60
C ASP A 179 -4.99 5.31 8.01
N THR A 180 -6.09 5.74 7.36
CA THR A 180 -6.83 5.09 6.25
C THR A 180 -7.10 3.56 6.24
N GLY A 181 -7.04 2.89 7.40
CA GLY A 181 -6.92 1.43 7.58
C GLY A 181 -7.24 0.98 9.00
N LEU A 182 -8.24 0.13 9.23
CA LEU A 182 -8.31 -0.62 10.48
C LEU A 182 -7.18 -1.66 10.47
N SER A 183 -6.22 -1.58 11.40
CA SER A 183 -5.20 -2.63 11.52
C SER A 183 -5.84 -3.93 12.00
N ILE A 184 -5.19 -5.07 11.74
CA ILE A 184 -5.65 -6.37 12.23
C ILE A 184 -5.74 -6.40 13.77
N HIS A 185 -4.83 -5.70 14.45
CA HIS A 185 -4.80 -5.59 15.90
C HIS A 185 -5.98 -4.76 16.40
N GLN A 186 -6.24 -3.60 15.78
CA GLN A 186 -7.41 -2.77 16.07
C GLN A 186 -8.73 -3.53 15.81
N ALA A 187 -8.79 -4.33 14.75
CA ALA A 187 -9.96 -5.13 14.42
C ALA A 187 -10.22 -6.24 15.44
N ALA A 188 -9.17 -6.95 15.85
CA ALA A 188 -9.25 -7.95 16.90
C ALA A 188 -9.67 -7.33 18.23
N TYR A 189 -9.13 -6.17 18.60
CA TYR A 189 -9.54 -5.46 19.80
C TYR A 189 -11.01 -5.02 19.74
N LYS A 190 -11.49 -4.49 18.61
CA LYS A 190 -12.92 -4.18 18.42
C LYS A 190 -13.80 -5.42 18.56
N CYS A 191 -13.38 -6.54 17.97
CA CYS A 191 -14.07 -7.83 18.11
C CYS A 191 -14.15 -8.26 19.58
N TYR A 192 -13.05 -8.14 20.32
CA TYR A 192 -13.00 -8.40 21.76
C TYR A 192 -13.96 -7.50 22.53
N THR A 193 -13.91 -6.18 22.34
CA THR A 193 -14.80 -5.25 23.08
C THR A 193 -16.29 -5.49 22.83
N ALA A 194 -16.64 -6.00 21.65
CA ALA A 194 -18.01 -6.35 21.29
C ALA A 194 -18.44 -7.74 21.80
N ASN A 195 -17.51 -8.58 22.24
CA ASN A 195 -17.73 -9.96 22.64
C ASN A 195 -16.94 -10.30 23.92
N THR A 196 -16.82 -9.36 24.84
CA THR A 196 -15.98 -9.49 26.04
C THR A 196 -16.38 -10.71 26.88
N ASP A 197 -17.66 -11.03 26.90
CA ASP A 197 -18.28 -12.21 27.51
C ASP A 197 -17.73 -13.54 26.97
N LYS A 198 -17.29 -13.59 25.70
CA LYS A 198 -16.69 -14.78 25.07
C LYS A 198 -15.22 -14.98 25.43
N PHE A 199 -14.58 -13.98 26.05
CA PHE A 199 -13.16 -14.01 26.40
C PHE A 199 -12.93 -13.62 27.87
N PRO A 200 -13.53 -14.35 28.83
CA PRO A 200 -13.47 -14.00 30.26
C PRO A 200 -12.03 -14.02 30.81
N LEU A 201 -11.25 -15.03 30.46
CA LEU A 201 -9.84 -15.11 30.87
C LEU A 201 -9.02 -13.93 30.33
N LEU A 202 -9.26 -13.51 29.08
CA LEU A 202 -8.59 -12.35 28.50
C LEU A 202 -8.94 -11.06 29.23
N ARG A 203 -10.22 -10.89 29.60
CA ARG A 203 -10.70 -9.76 30.42
C ARG A 203 -10.01 -9.75 31.78
N ASP A 204 -9.93 -10.89 32.44
CA ASP A 204 -9.36 -10.99 33.77
C ASP A 204 -7.84 -10.73 33.73
N THR A 205 -7.12 -11.29 32.73
CA THR A 205 -5.69 -11.01 32.53
C THR A 205 -5.43 -9.54 32.19
N LEU A 206 -6.27 -8.91 31.36
CA LEU A 206 -6.17 -7.47 31.11
C LEU A 206 -6.36 -6.68 32.41
N ALA A 207 -7.39 -6.99 33.21
CA ALA A 207 -7.65 -6.32 34.48
C ALA A 207 -6.48 -6.45 35.47
N ILE A 208 -5.77 -7.59 35.48
CA ILE A 208 -4.53 -7.76 36.25
C ILE A 208 -3.47 -6.77 35.77
N ILE A 209 -3.19 -6.70 34.46
CA ILE A 209 -2.25 -5.71 33.89
C ILE A 209 -2.66 -4.27 34.27
N GLU A 210 -3.97 -3.98 34.33
CA GLU A 210 -4.46 -2.66 34.74
C GLU A 210 -4.16 -2.33 36.20
N ASN A 211 -4.22 -3.32 37.09
CA ASN A 211 -4.13 -3.12 38.54
C ASN A 211 -2.70 -3.34 39.09
N SER A 212 -1.97 -4.34 38.61
CA SER A 212 -0.62 -4.69 39.09
C SER A 212 0.50 -4.21 38.18
N GLY A 213 0.20 -3.80 36.95
CA GLY A 213 1.19 -3.33 35.96
C GLY A 213 2.08 -4.42 35.36
N ALA A 214 2.02 -5.65 35.85
CA ALA A 214 2.82 -6.78 35.36
C ALA A 214 2.08 -8.12 35.51
N LEU A 215 2.33 -9.00 34.54
CA LEU A 215 1.94 -10.41 34.60
C LEU A 215 3.14 -11.25 35.03
N ASP A 216 2.88 -12.29 35.82
CA ASP A 216 3.79 -13.41 36.00
C ASP A 216 3.89 -14.27 34.72
N ASP A 217 4.74 -15.28 34.72
CA ASP A 217 5.00 -16.07 33.50
C ASP A 217 3.80 -16.94 33.09
N GLU A 218 3.00 -17.39 34.05
CA GLU A 218 1.73 -18.10 33.81
C GLU A 218 0.68 -17.15 33.20
N GLY A 219 0.54 -15.95 33.75
CA GLY A 219 -0.32 -14.89 33.21
C GLY A 219 0.09 -14.47 31.81
N LYS A 220 1.39 -14.34 31.52
CA LYS A 220 1.89 -14.07 30.16
C LYS A 220 1.52 -15.19 29.18
N THR A 221 1.64 -16.44 29.61
CA THR A 221 1.29 -17.61 28.78
C THR A 221 -0.21 -17.63 28.48
N THR A 222 -1.03 -17.49 29.53
CA THR A 222 -2.49 -17.38 29.42
C THR A 222 -2.89 -16.24 28.48
N MET A 223 -2.25 -15.07 28.62
CA MET A 223 -2.49 -13.92 27.75
C MET A 223 -2.23 -14.24 26.27
N LYS A 224 -1.09 -14.89 25.98
CA LYS A 224 -0.71 -15.26 24.60
C LYS A 224 -1.70 -16.25 24.01
N GLU A 225 -2.14 -17.24 24.77
CA GLU A 225 -3.14 -18.21 24.33
C GLU A 225 -4.49 -17.56 24.06
N GLN A 226 -4.98 -16.71 24.98
CA GLN A 226 -6.26 -16.03 24.81
C GLN A 226 -6.23 -15.01 23.66
N ALA A 227 -5.15 -14.26 23.49
CA ALA A 227 -4.96 -13.40 22.34
C ALA A 227 -4.96 -14.20 21.03
N THR A 228 -4.22 -15.31 20.97
CA THR A 228 -4.22 -16.22 19.81
C THR A 228 -5.63 -16.71 19.49
N ARG A 229 -6.41 -17.07 20.53
CA ARG A 229 -7.79 -17.54 20.40
C ARG A 229 -8.73 -16.44 19.89
N LEU A 230 -8.54 -15.19 20.33
CA LEU A 230 -9.26 -14.02 19.83
C LEU A 230 -8.94 -13.77 18.35
N TYR A 231 -7.66 -13.70 17.96
CA TYR A 231 -7.29 -13.52 16.55
C TYR A 231 -7.84 -14.65 15.69
N LYS A 232 -7.82 -15.88 16.20
CA LYS A 232 -8.41 -17.04 15.53
C LYS A 232 -9.90 -16.84 15.28
N ALA A 233 -10.67 -16.60 16.35
CA ALA A 233 -12.11 -16.39 16.26
C ALA A 233 -12.47 -15.23 15.32
N PHE A 234 -11.71 -14.14 15.39
CA PHE A 234 -11.89 -12.97 14.54
C PHE A 234 -11.63 -13.29 13.06
N LEU A 235 -10.48 -13.85 12.71
CA LEU A 235 -10.09 -14.12 11.31
C LEU A 235 -10.88 -15.29 10.69
N ASP A 236 -11.30 -16.27 11.50
CA ASP A 236 -12.17 -17.36 11.06
C ASP A 236 -13.52 -16.81 10.59
N GLN A 237 -14.04 -15.77 11.25
CA GLN A 237 -15.32 -15.12 10.91
C GLN A 237 -15.18 -13.95 9.92
N PHE A 238 -13.99 -13.35 9.80
CA PHE A 238 -13.80 -12.17 8.97
C PHE A 238 -13.95 -12.51 7.48
N VAL A 239 -14.81 -11.77 6.80
CA VAL A 239 -15.08 -11.86 5.37
C VAL A 239 -14.82 -10.50 4.76
N GLY A 240 -13.99 -10.42 3.73
CA GLY A 240 -13.59 -9.15 3.15
C GLY A 240 -12.15 -9.19 2.65
N VAL A 241 -11.52 -8.02 2.60
CA VAL A 241 -10.19 -7.82 2.06
C VAL A 241 -9.18 -7.61 3.20
N ILE A 242 -8.15 -8.44 3.26
CA ILE A 242 -6.96 -8.18 4.07
C ILE A 242 -5.85 -7.74 3.12
N THR A 243 -5.31 -6.55 3.36
CA THR A 243 -4.13 -6.03 2.64
C THR A 243 -2.88 -6.27 3.47
N ALA A 244 -1.81 -6.82 2.88
CA ALA A 244 -0.59 -7.14 3.61
C ALA A 244 0.66 -7.07 2.71
N THR A 245 1.84 -7.13 3.32
CA THR A 245 3.04 -7.53 2.56
C THR A 245 3.07 -9.05 2.40
N PRO A 246 3.74 -9.62 1.38
CA PRO A 246 3.89 -11.07 1.27
C PRO A 246 4.48 -11.70 2.53
N TYR A 247 5.43 -11.03 3.19
CA TYR A 247 6.00 -11.51 4.45
C TYR A 247 4.91 -11.71 5.52
N THR A 248 4.15 -10.65 5.82
CA THR A 248 3.10 -10.69 6.86
C THR A 248 1.91 -11.59 6.45
N GLY A 249 1.47 -11.49 5.21
CA GLY A 249 0.35 -12.27 4.67
C GLY A 249 0.66 -13.75 4.47
N CYS A 250 1.93 -14.17 4.59
CA CYS A 250 2.36 -15.56 4.50
C CYS A 250 2.94 -16.09 5.82
N LEU A 251 2.75 -15.40 6.95
CA LEU A 251 3.11 -15.94 8.27
C LEU A 251 2.30 -17.21 8.54
N SER A 252 2.96 -18.24 9.07
CA SER A 252 2.34 -19.57 9.23
C SER A 252 1.09 -19.54 10.11
N LYS A 253 1.06 -18.69 11.14
CA LYS A 253 -0.11 -18.51 11.99
C LYS A 253 -1.28 -17.87 11.24
N PHE A 254 -1.02 -16.80 10.50
CA PHE A 254 -2.03 -16.13 9.67
C PHE A 254 -2.66 -17.09 8.67
N VAL A 255 -1.84 -17.83 7.91
CA VAL A 255 -2.28 -18.81 6.90
C VAL A 255 -3.12 -19.96 7.50
N ARG A 256 -2.83 -20.36 8.74
CA ARG A 256 -3.58 -21.43 9.41
C ARG A 256 -5.00 -21.00 9.74
N THR A 257 -5.20 -19.71 10.02
CA THR A 257 -6.46 -19.13 10.48
C THR A 257 -7.25 -18.51 9.33
N PHE A 258 -6.65 -17.59 8.58
CA PHE A 258 -7.30 -16.90 7.48
C PHE A 258 -7.14 -17.72 6.19
N LYS A 259 -8.15 -18.55 5.89
CA LYS A 259 -8.23 -19.29 4.63
C LYS A 259 -8.62 -18.35 3.50
N VAL A 260 -7.66 -18.08 2.62
CA VAL A 260 -7.80 -17.15 1.50
C VAL A 260 -8.40 -17.89 0.32
N ASP A 261 -9.45 -17.31 -0.26
CA ASP A 261 -10.08 -17.81 -1.47
C ASP A 261 -9.39 -17.21 -2.71
N VAL A 262 -9.21 -15.89 -2.70
CA VAL A 262 -8.66 -15.10 -3.80
C VAL A 262 -7.46 -14.29 -3.34
N CYS A 263 -6.35 -14.38 -4.07
CA CYS A 263 -5.18 -13.55 -3.83
C CYS A 263 -4.91 -12.58 -4.99
N LEU A 264 -4.70 -11.31 -4.66
CA LEU A 264 -4.26 -10.27 -5.59
C LEU A 264 -2.84 -9.89 -5.20
N VAL A 265 -1.90 -9.95 -6.14
CA VAL A 265 -0.51 -9.53 -5.90
C VAL A 265 -0.20 -8.38 -6.85
N ASP A 266 0.00 -7.21 -6.28
CA ASP A 266 0.30 -5.98 -7.01
C ASP A 266 1.79 -5.64 -6.92
N GLU A 267 2.27 -4.84 -7.87
CA GLU A 267 3.70 -4.50 -8.01
C GLU A 267 4.61 -5.75 -8.00
N ALA A 268 4.14 -6.86 -8.58
CA ALA A 268 4.75 -8.17 -8.45
C ALA A 268 6.18 -8.26 -9.02
N THR A 269 6.58 -7.32 -9.88
CA THR A 269 7.96 -7.23 -10.41
C THR A 269 8.98 -6.82 -9.36
N LYS A 270 8.54 -6.25 -8.23
CA LYS A 270 9.39 -5.99 -7.06
C LYS A 270 9.59 -7.21 -6.17
N LEU A 271 8.88 -8.31 -6.41
CA LEU A 271 9.06 -9.54 -5.65
C LEU A 271 10.04 -10.44 -6.37
N SER A 272 11.13 -10.79 -5.69
CA SER A 272 11.96 -11.88 -6.17
C SER A 272 11.14 -13.16 -6.24
N LYS A 273 11.58 -14.13 -7.05
CA LYS A 273 10.97 -15.46 -7.06
C LYS A 273 10.84 -16.04 -5.64
N LEU A 274 11.86 -15.83 -4.80
CA LEU A 274 11.87 -16.31 -3.41
C LEU A 274 10.82 -15.62 -2.53
N ASP A 275 10.56 -14.33 -2.74
CA ASP A 275 9.54 -13.60 -1.98
C ASP A 275 8.12 -13.96 -2.42
N PHE A 276 7.95 -14.36 -3.68
CA PHE A 276 6.66 -14.81 -4.23
C PHE A 276 6.34 -16.27 -3.86
N CYS A 277 7.35 -17.13 -3.72
CA CYS A 277 7.20 -18.56 -3.39
C CYS A 277 6.25 -18.84 -2.20
N PRO A 278 6.35 -18.14 -1.05
CA PRO A 278 5.45 -18.34 0.08
C PRO A 278 3.97 -18.14 -0.27
N VAL A 279 3.64 -17.22 -1.18
CA VAL A 279 2.26 -16.92 -1.57
C VAL A 279 1.60 -18.17 -2.16
N ILE A 280 2.25 -18.79 -3.14
CA ILE A 280 1.75 -19.99 -3.81
C ILE A 280 1.77 -21.19 -2.86
N ARG A 281 2.86 -21.37 -2.10
CA ARG A 281 3.06 -22.58 -1.31
C ARG A 281 2.20 -22.65 -0.07
N LYS A 282 1.97 -21.51 0.59
CA LYS A 282 1.29 -21.49 1.89
C LYS A 282 -0.23 -21.34 1.75
N HIS A 283 -0.70 -20.67 0.72
CA HIS A 283 -2.14 -20.47 0.51
C HIS A 283 -2.74 -21.53 -0.41
N THR A 284 -3.92 -22.04 -0.03
CA THR A 284 -4.76 -22.86 -0.90
C THR A 284 -5.72 -21.93 -1.64
N LEU A 285 -5.23 -21.32 -2.70
CA LEU A 285 -5.98 -20.32 -3.48
C LEU A 285 -6.83 -21.00 -4.55
N ASP A 286 -8.05 -20.51 -4.73
CA ASP A 286 -8.86 -20.80 -5.90
C ASP A 286 -8.39 -20.00 -7.10
N PHE A 287 -7.99 -18.75 -6.85
CA PHE A 287 -7.63 -17.80 -7.89
C PHE A 287 -6.54 -16.85 -7.42
N ILE A 288 -5.62 -16.51 -8.34
CA ILE A 288 -4.56 -15.53 -8.12
C ILE A 288 -4.47 -14.56 -9.30
N VAL A 289 -4.45 -13.26 -9.02
CA VAL A 289 -4.11 -12.22 -10.01
C VAL A 289 -2.74 -11.67 -9.66
N VAL A 290 -1.85 -11.63 -10.63
CA VAL A 290 -0.51 -11.07 -10.50
C VAL A 290 -0.40 -9.88 -11.43
N VAL A 291 -0.21 -8.69 -10.85
CA VAL A 291 -0.12 -7.41 -11.56
C VAL A 291 1.26 -6.83 -11.32
N GLY A 292 1.87 -6.30 -12.37
CA GLY A 292 3.16 -5.62 -12.28
C GLY A 292 3.62 -5.13 -13.65
N ASP A 293 4.71 -4.38 -13.65
CA ASP A 293 5.33 -3.82 -14.83
C ASP A 293 6.82 -4.19 -14.87
N PRO A 294 7.25 -5.03 -15.82
CA PRO A 294 8.66 -5.45 -15.98
C PRO A 294 9.62 -4.29 -16.24
N GLU A 295 9.11 -3.19 -16.81
CA GLU A 295 9.92 -2.04 -17.16
C GLU A 295 10.12 -1.06 -15.98
N GLN A 296 9.45 -1.32 -14.85
CA GLN A 296 9.61 -0.55 -13.61
C GLN A 296 10.66 -1.19 -12.69
N LEU A 297 10.76 -0.71 -11.45
CA LEU A 297 11.79 -1.16 -10.51
C LEU A 297 11.67 -2.68 -10.26
N PRO A 298 12.74 -3.46 -10.48
CA PRO A 298 12.75 -4.89 -10.20
C PRO A 298 12.92 -5.14 -8.70
N ALA A 299 12.94 -6.42 -8.31
CA ALA A 299 13.21 -6.82 -6.94
C ALA A 299 14.57 -6.27 -6.44
N PHE A 300 14.57 -5.75 -5.21
CA PHE A 300 15.78 -5.28 -4.56
C PHE A 300 16.57 -6.47 -4.00
N VAL A 301 17.78 -6.67 -4.51
CA VAL A 301 18.70 -7.71 -4.02
C VAL A 301 19.99 -7.04 -3.59
N HIS A 302 20.45 -7.32 -2.38
CA HIS A 302 21.71 -6.76 -1.91
C HIS A 302 22.89 -7.47 -2.60
N GLY A 303 23.65 -6.75 -3.41
CA GLY A 303 24.83 -7.27 -4.14
C GLY A 303 26.06 -7.59 -3.28
N GLY A 304 25.98 -7.41 -1.95
CA GLY A 304 27.03 -7.85 -1.02
C GLY A 304 28.20 -6.88 -0.81
N ARG A 305 28.25 -5.73 -1.49
CA ARG A 305 29.30 -4.72 -1.30
C ARG A 305 29.07 -3.88 -0.04
N ARG A 306 29.20 -4.47 1.15
CA ARG A 306 29.55 -3.72 2.36
C ARG A 306 31.07 -3.58 2.42
N LYS A 307 31.59 -2.53 3.06
CA LYS A 307 33.05 -2.32 3.25
C LYS A 307 33.75 -3.52 3.93
N ASP A 308 32.94 -4.38 4.54
CA ASP A 308 33.29 -5.47 5.46
C ASP A 308 32.92 -6.87 4.89
N LYS A 309 32.41 -6.96 3.64
CA LYS A 309 32.20 -8.25 2.94
C LYS A 309 32.77 -8.19 1.52
N THR A 310 33.83 -8.95 1.28
CA THR A 310 34.57 -9.02 0.01
C THR A 310 33.89 -9.88 -1.07
N VAL A 311 32.85 -10.64 -0.73
CA VAL A 311 32.20 -11.57 -1.66
C VAL A 311 30.89 -10.98 -2.15
N ALA A 312 30.86 -10.63 -3.44
CA ALA A 312 29.64 -10.23 -4.13
C ALA A 312 28.63 -11.38 -4.16
N ASN A 313 27.33 -11.07 -4.11
CA ASN A 313 26.29 -12.10 -4.19
C ASN A 313 26.25 -12.69 -5.62
N PRO A 314 26.66 -13.95 -5.85
CA PRO A 314 26.72 -14.51 -7.20
C PRO A 314 25.33 -14.70 -7.83
N PHE A 315 24.27 -14.68 -7.01
CA PHE A 315 22.90 -14.85 -7.47
C PHE A 315 22.15 -13.53 -7.62
N GLU A 316 22.80 -12.36 -7.49
CA GLU A 316 22.14 -11.05 -7.54
C GLU A 316 21.25 -10.91 -8.77
N ASN A 317 21.81 -11.11 -9.97
CA ASN A 317 21.06 -10.98 -11.22
C ASN A 317 19.87 -11.96 -11.29
N GLN A 318 20.06 -13.21 -10.85
CA GLN A 318 19.00 -14.22 -10.89
C GLN A 318 17.85 -13.90 -9.91
N LEU A 319 18.20 -13.36 -8.73
CA LEU A 319 17.24 -13.01 -7.69
C LEU A 319 16.47 -11.71 -7.99
N ARG A 320 17.00 -10.85 -8.87
CA ARG A 320 16.29 -9.64 -9.33
C ARG A 320 15.15 -9.96 -10.28
N VAL A 321 15.18 -11.11 -10.96
CA VAL A 321 14.11 -11.56 -11.86
C VAL A 321 12.93 -12.07 -11.05
N SER A 322 11.80 -11.40 -11.19
CA SER A 322 10.52 -11.75 -10.55
C SER A 322 9.85 -12.96 -11.19
N THR A 323 8.88 -13.54 -10.48
CA THR A 323 8.03 -14.61 -11.04
C THR A 323 7.21 -14.11 -12.24
N LEU A 324 6.78 -12.85 -12.23
CA LEU A 324 6.00 -12.27 -13.32
C LEU A 324 6.85 -12.12 -14.59
N GLU A 325 8.08 -11.62 -14.49
CA GLU A 325 9.00 -11.53 -15.62
C GLU A 325 9.29 -12.91 -16.24
N ARG A 326 9.48 -13.94 -15.42
CA ARG A 326 9.63 -15.32 -15.91
C ARG A 326 8.38 -15.82 -16.61
N ALA A 327 7.19 -15.58 -16.04
CA ALA A 327 5.93 -16.01 -16.65
C ALA A 327 5.72 -15.35 -18.03
N LEU A 328 6.09 -14.07 -18.16
CA LEU A 328 6.07 -13.35 -19.44
C LEU A 328 7.06 -13.95 -20.44
N TYR A 329 8.29 -14.24 -20.00
CA TYR A 329 9.31 -14.88 -20.84
C TYR A 329 8.85 -16.23 -21.41
N TYR A 330 8.15 -17.04 -20.61
CA TYR A 330 7.60 -18.34 -21.03
C TYR A 330 6.23 -18.25 -21.73
N GLY A 331 5.71 -17.05 -22.03
CA GLY A 331 4.41 -16.88 -22.68
C GLY A 331 3.22 -17.41 -21.86
N SER A 332 3.38 -17.58 -20.54
CA SER A 332 2.39 -18.20 -19.66
C SER A 332 1.39 -17.20 -19.06
N VAL A 333 1.42 -15.94 -19.50
CA VAL A 333 0.53 -14.87 -19.03
C VAL A 333 -0.59 -14.67 -20.04
N VAL A 334 -1.83 -14.65 -19.57
CA VAL A 334 -2.95 -14.18 -20.40
C VAL A 334 -2.77 -12.69 -20.65
N GLY A 335 -2.26 -12.41 -21.84
CA GLY A 335 -1.66 -11.14 -22.25
C GLY A 335 -2.68 -10.04 -22.50
N THR A 336 -3.19 -9.44 -21.43
CA THR A 336 -3.92 -8.17 -21.53
C THR A 336 -3.10 -7.07 -20.90
N HIS A 337 -2.54 -6.19 -21.73
CA HIS A 337 -1.74 -5.04 -21.30
C HIS A 337 -2.61 -3.79 -21.11
N LEU A 338 -2.42 -3.08 -20.00
CA LEU A 338 -3.03 -1.76 -19.80
C LEU A 338 -2.22 -0.69 -20.54
N ARG A 339 -2.58 -0.41 -21.79
CA ARG A 339 -1.83 0.49 -22.69
C ARG A 339 -2.30 1.95 -22.70
N VAL A 340 -3.25 2.32 -21.84
CA VAL A 340 -3.79 3.68 -21.80
C VAL A 340 -3.37 4.38 -20.51
N ASN A 341 -2.62 5.47 -20.63
CA ASN A 341 -2.17 6.30 -19.52
C ASN A 341 -3.21 7.39 -19.19
N HIS A 342 -3.82 7.27 -18.01
CA HIS A 342 -4.79 8.24 -17.48
C HIS A 342 -4.17 9.26 -16.51
N ARG A 343 -2.90 9.08 -16.14
CA ARG A 343 -2.22 9.84 -15.09
C ARG A 343 -1.48 11.04 -15.66
N ALA A 344 -0.63 10.79 -16.67
CA ALA A 344 0.20 11.82 -17.27
C ALA A 344 -0.65 12.71 -18.19
N ARG A 345 -0.57 14.03 -18.00
CA ARG A 345 -1.28 15.02 -18.83
C ARG A 345 -0.31 15.61 -19.86
N ARG A 346 -0.79 15.80 -21.09
CA ARG A 346 0.01 16.31 -22.22
C ARG A 346 1.32 15.53 -22.39
N THR A 347 2.43 16.25 -22.54
CA THR A 347 3.75 15.72 -22.90
C THR A 347 4.43 14.95 -21.77
N LEU A 348 3.84 14.91 -20.57
CA LEU A 348 4.43 14.22 -19.42
C LEU A 348 4.60 12.70 -19.64
N GLY A 349 3.71 12.08 -20.42
CA GLY A 349 3.77 10.64 -20.69
C GLY A 349 4.59 10.28 -21.94
N GLU A 350 4.95 11.25 -22.78
CA GLU A 350 5.56 11.01 -24.09
C GLU A 350 6.96 10.42 -23.95
N LEU A 351 7.80 11.01 -23.08
CA LEU A 351 9.18 10.54 -22.90
C LEU A 351 9.20 9.10 -22.39
N SER A 352 8.46 8.78 -21.33
CA SER A 352 8.40 7.41 -20.79
C SER A 352 7.81 6.44 -21.80
N SER A 353 6.73 6.82 -22.50
CA SER A 353 6.14 5.98 -23.56
C SER A 353 7.18 5.65 -24.63
N HIS A 354 7.91 6.65 -25.11
CA HIS A 354 8.90 6.48 -26.17
C HIS A 354 10.11 5.67 -25.72
N SER A 355 10.73 6.03 -24.59
CA SER A 355 12.03 5.49 -24.20
C SER A 355 11.96 4.15 -23.47
N ILE A 356 10.85 3.87 -22.78
CA ILE A 356 10.68 2.66 -21.96
C ILE A 356 9.73 1.69 -22.66
N TYR A 357 8.60 2.19 -23.18
CA TYR A 357 7.54 1.34 -23.71
C TYR A 357 7.47 1.34 -25.24
N TYR A 358 8.48 1.83 -25.95
CA TYR A 358 8.53 1.85 -27.42
C TYR A 358 7.26 2.42 -28.09
N ASN A 359 6.70 3.49 -27.51
CA ASN A 359 5.44 4.12 -27.90
C ASN A 359 4.17 3.24 -27.76
N ALA A 360 4.24 2.13 -27.03
CA ALA A 360 3.09 1.24 -26.81
C ALA A 360 2.04 1.81 -25.85
N ILE A 361 2.35 2.90 -25.13
CA ILE A 361 1.43 3.55 -24.20
C ILE A 361 0.81 4.80 -24.85
N ALA A 362 -0.51 4.79 -24.98
CA ALA A 362 -1.29 5.91 -25.48
C ALA A 362 -1.81 6.79 -24.33
N PRO A 363 -1.89 8.13 -24.50
CA PRO A 363 -2.57 8.98 -23.54
C PRO A 363 -4.09 8.77 -23.61
N ALA A 364 -4.75 8.75 -22.46
CA ALA A 364 -6.22 8.64 -22.36
C ALA A 364 -6.95 9.84 -22.96
N LEU A 365 -6.35 11.03 -22.86
CA LEU A 365 -6.95 12.29 -23.30
C LEU A 365 -6.10 12.90 -24.40
N ARG A 366 -6.75 13.44 -25.42
CA ARG A 366 -6.14 14.09 -26.58
C ARG A 366 -6.69 15.50 -26.79
N GLY A 367 -6.01 16.29 -27.62
CA GLY A 367 -6.46 17.63 -28.01
C GLY A 367 -6.70 18.55 -26.81
N ALA A 368 -7.78 19.33 -26.84
CA ALA A 368 -8.13 20.28 -25.78
C ALA A 368 -8.35 19.60 -24.41
N ALA A 369 -8.96 18.41 -24.38
CA ALA A 369 -9.24 17.66 -23.15
C ALA A 369 -7.98 17.24 -22.38
N ALA A 370 -6.83 17.15 -23.07
CA ALA A 370 -5.55 16.87 -22.43
C ALA A 370 -5.00 18.07 -21.63
N TYR A 371 -5.56 19.29 -21.76
CA TYR A 371 -5.12 20.51 -21.06
C TYR A 371 -6.26 21.16 -20.28
N PRO A 372 -6.81 20.49 -19.27
CA PRO A 372 -7.84 21.07 -18.44
C PRO A 372 -7.31 22.28 -17.66
N PRO A 373 -8.18 23.16 -17.13
CA PRO A 373 -7.79 24.38 -16.42
C PRO A 373 -6.72 24.16 -15.34
N PRO A 374 -6.72 23.05 -14.57
CA PRO A 374 -5.62 22.74 -13.69
C PRO A 374 -4.28 22.76 -14.41
N THR A 375 -4.09 21.88 -15.39
CA THR A 375 -2.83 21.75 -16.14
C THR A 375 -2.38 23.08 -16.76
N GLN A 376 -3.31 23.95 -17.16
CA GLN A 376 -3.00 25.30 -17.65
C GLN A 376 -2.37 26.19 -16.56
N ALA A 377 -2.92 26.16 -15.34
CA ALA A 377 -2.37 26.90 -14.21
C ALA A 377 -0.99 26.38 -13.80
N LEU A 378 -0.73 25.05 -13.87
CA LEU A 378 0.62 24.52 -13.67
C LEU A 378 1.60 25.03 -14.71
N HIS A 379 1.22 25.03 -15.98
CA HIS A 379 2.05 25.59 -17.03
C HIS A 379 2.36 27.07 -16.79
N ALA A 380 1.35 27.86 -16.41
CA ALA A 380 1.52 29.27 -16.08
C ALA A 380 2.48 29.47 -14.90
N PHE A 381 2.35 28.66 -13.85
CA PHE A 381 3.29 28.64 -12.72
C PHE A 381 4.72 28.29 -13.17
N LEU A 382 4.89 27.22 -13.95
CA LEU A 382 6.20 26.81 -14.44
C LEU A 382 6.82 27.87 -15.36
N LYS A 383 6.03 28.61 -16.14
CA LYS A 383 6.50 29.77 -16.91
C LYS A 383 7.04 30.91 -16.06
N LYS A 384 6.51 31.10 -14.84
CA LYS A 384 7.07 32.08 -13.88
C LYS A 384 8.47 31.65 -13.41
N LEU A 385 8.76 30.35 -13.39
CA LEU A 385 10.07 29.79 -13.03
C LEU A 385 11.02 29.68 -14.22
N ALA A 386 10.50 29.41 -15.41
CA ALA A 386 11.25 29.26 -16.66
C ALA A 386 10.48 29.97 -17.80
N PRO A 387 10.74 31.28 -18.04
CA PRO A 387 10.00 32.07 -19.02
C PRO A 387 9.99 31.49 -20.44
N ASP A 388 11.07 30.82 -20.83
CA ASP A 388 11.26 30.20 -22.15
C ASP A 388 10.55 28.84 -22.31
N LEU A 389 9.79 28.39 -21.29
CA LEU A 389 9.06 27.14 -21.34
C LEU A 389 8.06 27.14 -22.50
N ARG A 390 8.26 26.21 -23.44
CA ARG A 390 7.40 26.04 -24.62
C ARG A 390 5.95 25.72 -24.23
N LYS A 391 4.99 26.28 -24.98
CA LYS A 391 3.55 26.05 -24.76
C LYS A 391 3.25 24.55 -24.72
N GLY A 392 2.49 24.12 -23.70
CA GLY A 392 2.04 22.73 -23.56
C GLY A 392 3.02 21.78 -22.86
N TYR A 393 4.24 22.24 -22.53
CA TYR A 393 5.17 21.48 -21.69
C TYR A 393 4.92 21.80 -20.21
N ASN A 394 4.76 20.75 -19.39
CA ASN A 394 4.45 20.87 -17.96
C ASN A 394 5.55 20.29 -17.06
N ARG A 395 6.80 20.39 -17.53
CA ARG A 395 7.99 19.96 -16.80
C ARG A 395 9.13 20.93 -17.04
N ILE A 396 9.96 21.11 -16.02
CA ILE A 396 11.22 21.85 -16.11
C ILE A 396 12.31 21.00 -15.48
N LEU A 397 13.54 21.15 -15.95
CA LEU A 397 14.74 20.60 -15.31
C LEU A 397 15.50 21.78 -14.71
N VAL A 398 15.83 21.71 -13.43
CA VAL A 398 16.61 22.74 -12.74
C VAL A 398 18.02 22.21 -12.55
N GLU A 399 18.96 22.77 -13.28
CA GLU A 399 20.38 22.47 -13.13
C GLU A 399 20.99 23.38 -12.05
N LEU A 400 21.75 22.78 -11.14
CA LEU A 400 22.48 23.48 -10.09
C LEU A 400 23.96 23.18 -10.28
N LEU A 401 24.72 24.18 -10.73
CA LEU A 401 26.14 24.04 -11.02
C LEU A 401 26.98 24.15 -9.75
N GLY A 402 28.03 23.33 -9.65
CA GLY A 402 29.01 23.40 -8.55
C GLY A 402 28.51 22.89 -7.20
N VAL A 403 27.35 22.22 -7.13
CA VAL A 403 26.81 21.67 -5.88
C VAL A 403 27.19 20.21 -5.71
N SER A 404 27.62 19.82 -4.51
CA SER A 404 27.97 18.43 -4.20
C SER A 404 27.03 17.82 -3.17
N ALA A 405 26.83 16.50 -3.27
CA ALA A 405 26.11 15.73 -2.28
C ALA A 405 27.02 15.43 -1.07
N GLN A 406 26.42 15.42 0.12
CA GLN A 406 27.05 15.07 1.37
C GLN A 406 26.64 13.67 1.79
N LEU A 407 27.58 12.91 2.37
CA LEU A 407 27.32 11.59 2.91
C LEU A 407 26.75 11.70 4.33
N SER A 408 25.69 10.94 4.60
CA SER A 408 25.10 10.75 5.91
C SER A 408 25.00 9.24 6.18
N SER A 409 25.98 8.73 6.94
CA SER A 409 26.17 7.29 7.17
C SER A 409 26.31 6.49 5.86
N THR A 410 25.23 5.86 5.39
CA THR A 410 25.17 5.00 4.19
C THR A 410 24.32 5.58 3.06
N SER A 411 23.84 6.82 3.21
CA SER A 411 22.98 7.51 2.23
C SER A 411 23.52 8.91 1.97
N THR A 412 23.07 9.56 0.91
CA THR A 412 23.50 10.93 0.56
C THR A 412 22.34 11.92 0.60
N TYR A 413 22.67 13.20 0.76
CA TYR A 413 21.74 14.32 0.64
C TYR A 413 22.48 15.54 0.06
N ASN A 414 21.77 16.42 -0.62
CA ASN A 414 22.29 17.67 -1.18
C ASN A 414 21.45 18.84 -0.68
N LEU A 415 22.07 19.69 0.14
CA LEU A 415 21.43 20.82 0.79
C LEU A 415 20.90 21.86 -0.23
N HIS A 416 21.64 22.09 -1.32
CA HIS A 416 21.27 23.09 -2.33
C HIS A 416 20.06 22.62 -3.13
N ASN A 417 20.08 21.36 -3.61
CA ASN A 417 18.92 20.73 -4.25
C ASN A 417 17.71 20.80 -3.31
N GLY A 418 17.93 20.45 -2.04
CA GLY A 418 16.90 20.48 -1.02
C GLY A 418 16.25 21.85 -0.84
N ARG A 419 17.07 22.91 -0.73
CA ARG A 419 16.59 24.30 -0.60
C ARG A 419 15.82 24.77 -1.82
N VAL A 420 16.26 24.42 -3.03
CA VAL A 420 15.57 24.79 -4.27
C VAL A 420 14.23 24.09 -4.37
N ALA A 421 14.16 22.78 -4.09
CA ALA A 421 12.91 22.04 -4.07
C ALA A 421 11.89 22.62 -3.08
N LEU A 422 12.33 22.94 -1.84
CA LEU A 422 11.45 23.56 -0.85
C LEU A 422 11.07 25.00 -1.21
N ARG A 423 11.92 25.75 -1.92
CA ARG A 423 11.57 27.06 -2.46
C ARG A 423 10.48 26.94 -3.52
N ILE A 424 10.61 26.01 -4.46
CA ILE A 424 9.58 25.72 -5.49
C ILE A 424 8.27 25.33 -4.80
N LEU A 425 8.33 24.47 -3.79
CA LEU A 425 7.15 24.09 -3.01
C LEU A 425 6.43 25.29 -2.39
N ARG A 426 7.20 26.19 -1.74
CA ARG A 426 6.64 27.42 -1.14
C ARG A 426 6.02 28.33 -2.18
N LEU A 427 6.69 28.51 -3.32
CA LEU A 427 6.15 29.31 -4.43
C LEU A 427 4.86 28.69 -4.98
N ALA A 428 4.80 27.37 -5.12
CA ALA A 428 3.61 26.67 -5.61
C ALA A 428 2.40 26.87 -4.68
N PHE A 429 2.59 26.84 -3.35
CA PHE A 429 1.51 27.11 -2.40
C PHE A 429 1.10 28.59 -2.32
N ALA A 430 2.01 29.52 -2.65
CA ALA A 430 1.74 30.95 -2.67
C ALA A 430 1.09 31.42 -3.99
N ASP A 431 1.18 30.62 -5.06
CA ASP A 431 0.68 30.98 -6.39
C ASP A 431 -0.85 30.94 -6.43
N LYS A 432 -1.48 32.07 -6.76
CA LYS A 432 -2.95 32.22 -6.78
C LYS A 432 -3.64 31.34 -7.82
N ASP A 433 -2.99 31.07 -8.95
CA ASP A 433 -3.53 30.24 -10.02
C ASP A 433 -3.51 28.76 -9.60
N LEU A 434 -2.51 28.38 -8.81
CA LEU A 434 -2.45 27.08 -8.13
C LEU A 434 -3.29 27.04 -6.85
N GLN A 435 -3.66 28.17 -6.24
CA GLN A 435 -4.58 28.16 -5.10
C GLN A 435 -6.00 27.71 -5.49
N GLN A 436 -6.41 27.89 -6.74
CA GLN A 436 -7.64 27.25 -7.26
C GLN A 436 -7.51 25.72 -7.37
N TRP A 437 -6.29 25.18 -7.26
CA TRP A 437 -6.03 23.75 -7.04
C TRP A 437 -6.16 23.33 -5.57
N ASN A 438 -6.59 24.20 -4.65
CA ASN A 438 -6.72 23.87 -3.23
C ASN A 438 -7.92 22.97 -2.87
N ALA A 439 -8.55 22.32 -3.84
CA ALA A 439 -9.45 21.21 -3.56
C ALA A 439 -8.70 20.11 -2.77
N GLU A 440 -9.41 19.44 -1.84
CA GLU A 440 -8.82 18.51 -0.87
C GLU A 440 -8.08 17.32 -1.53
N ASP A 441 -8.34 17.06 -2.81
CA ASP A 441 -7.85 15.92 -3.59
C ASP A 441 -6.48 16.14 -4.25
N ARG A 442 -5.87 17.33 -4.15
CA ARG A 442 -4.62 17.65 -4.87
C ARG A 442 -3.40 17.73 -3.96
N THR A 443 -2.52 16.75 -4.10
CA THR A 443 -1.26 16.60 -3.36
C THR A 443 -0.04 17.06 -4.14
N VAL A 444 1.02 17.42 -3.41
CA VAL A 444 2.38 17.64 -3.93
C VAL A 444 3.27 16.55 -3.35
N THR A 445 3.98 15.81 -4.20
CA THR A 445 4.98 14.83 -3.76
C THR A 445 6.38 15.33 -4.05
N ILE A 446 7.24 15.33 -3.04
CA ILE A 446 8.68 15.49 -3.21
C ILE A 446 9.30 14.09 -3.27
N MET A 447 9.95 13.78 -4.37
CA MET A 447 10.64 12.51 -4.58
C MET A 447 12.15 12.67 -4.37
N ALA A 448 12.75 11.74 -3.64
CA ALA A 448 14.19 11.72 -3.44
C ALA A 448 14.76 10.32 -3.72
N SER A 449 15.85 10.23 -4.47
CA SER A 449 16.51 8.94 -4.70
C SER A 449 17.14 8.35 -3.43
N TYR A 450 17.45 9.20 -2.44
CA TYR A 450 18.17 8.81 -1.23
C TYR A 450 17.35 9.04 0.04
N ARG A 451 17.44 8.09 0.98
CA ARG A 451 16.72 8.14 2.25
C ARG A 451 17.12 9.35 3.09
N ALA A 452 18.41 9.66 3.18
CA ALA A 452 18.89 10.83 3.94
C ALA A 452 18.30 12.14 3.39
N GLN A 453 18.15 12.28 2.06
CA GLN A 453 17.50 13.44 1.45
C GLN A 453 16.00 13.49 1.78
N ALA A 454 15.28 12.37 1.72
CA ALA A 454 13.87 12.30 2.10
C ALA A 454 13.66 12.65 3.58
N ASP A 455 14.50 12.14 4.47
CA ASP A 455 14.45 12.44 5.91
C ASP A 455 14.78 13.91 6.19
N TRP A 456 15.75 14.47 5.46
CA TRP A 456 16.06 15.90 5.50
C TRP A 456 14.86 16.76 5.09
N TYR A 457 14.19 16.45 3.97
CA TYR A 457 12.98 17.15 3.54
C TYR A 457 11.88 17.11 4.61
N ARG A 458 11.60 15.93 5.19
CA ARG A 458 10.60 15.78 6.26
C ARG A 458 10.93 16.64 7.46
N ASN A 459 12.20 16.69 7.87
CA ASN A 459 12.63 17.54 8.98
C ASN A 459 12.48 19.03 8.65
N GLU A 460 12.89 19.47 7.47
CA GLU A 460 12.75 20.88 7.09
C GLU A 460 11.29 21.32 6.96
N ILE A 461 10.42 20.50 6.37
CA ILE A 461 8.98 20.79 6.29
C ILE A 461 8.38 20.92 7.70
N ARG A 462 8.82 20.10 8.66
CA ARG A 462 8.43 20.24 10.07
C ARG A 462 8.95 21.54 10.68
N GLN A 463 10.19 21.94 10.39
CA GLN A 463 10.70 23.24 10.86
C GLN A 463 9.91 24.41 10.25
N MET A 464 9.46 24.27 9.00
CA MET A 464 8.58 25.26 8.35
C MET A 464 7.20 25.33 9.00
N GLU A 465 6.64 24.19 9.46
CA GLU A 465 5.42 24.18 10.29
C GLU A 465 5.63 24.98 11.59
N LEU A 466 6.71 24.70 12.31
CA LEU A 466 7.01 25.38 13.59
C LEU A 466 7.23 26.88 13.42
N LYS A 467 7.72 27.31 12.25
CA LYS A 467 7.91 28.72 11.90
C LYS A 467 6.65 29.39 11.31
N GLY A 468 5.52 28.67 11.23
CA GLY A 468 4.27 29.19 10.68
C GLY A 468 4.30 29.45 9.17
N LEU A 469 5.27 28.87 8.43
CA LEU A 469 5.42 29.07 6.98
C LEU A 469 4.42 28.24 6.17
N PHE A 470 3.89 27.17 6.74
CA PHE A 470 2.82 26.37 6.16
C PHE A 470 1.68 26.19 7.16
N THR A 471 0.45 26.26 6.65
CA THR A 471 -0.75 25.91 7.41
C THR A 471 -0.85 24.40 7.60
N ALA A 472 -1.59 23.96 8.63
CA ALA A 472 -1.86 22.54 8.85
C ALA A 472 -2.58 21.86 7.66
N GLN A 473 -3.32 22.61 6.84
CA GLN A 473 -3.95 22.09 5.63
C GLN A 473 -2.95 21.89 4.50
N GLN A 474 -2.02 22.81 4.29
CA GLN A 474 -0.96 22.67 3.29
C GLN A 474 -0.03 21.50 3.61
N LEU A 475 0.33 21.32 4.89
CA LEU A 475 1.18 20.21 5.32
C LEU A 475 0.58 18.83 5.03
N ARG A 476 -0.74 18.67 5.15
CA ARG A 476 -1.44 17.41 4.81
C ARG A 476 -1.36 17.05 3.34
N ARG A 477 -1.03 18.01 2.48
CA ARG A 477 -0.96 17.83 1.02
C ARG A 477 0.45 17.56 0.55
N ILE A 478 1.45 17.69 1.43
CA ILE A 478 2.85 17.43 1.09
C ILE A 478 3.18 16.00 1.47
N ASP A 479 3.57 15.22 0.49
CA ASP A 479 4.09 13.89 0.68
C ASP A 479 5.58 13.85 0.32
N VAL A 480 6.39 13.15 1.10
CA VAL A 480 7.83 13.02 0.86
C VAL A 480 8.18 11.55 0.84
N ARG A 481 8.66 11.08 -0.31
CA ARG A 481 8.95 9.66 -0.53
C ARG A 481 10.31 9.47 -1.16
N THR A 482 10.88 8.29 -0.92
CA THR A 482 11.99 7.83 -1.75
C THR A 482 11.45 7.33 -3.09
N THR A 483 12.26 7.34 -4.15
CA THR A 483 11.86 6.83 -5.47
C THR A 483 11.27 5.41 -5.37
N ASP A 484 11.92 4.53 -4.60
CA ASP A 484 11.45 3.14 -4.40
C ASP A 484 10.06 3.03 -3.79
N ASN A 485 9.69 3.98 -2.91
CA ASN A 485 8.42 4.05 -2.19
C ASN A 485 7.35 4.90 -2.90
N SER A 486 7.71 5.53 -4.02
CA SER A 486 6.82 6.41 -4.79
C SER A 486 6.08 5.71 -5.94
N GLN A 487 6.49 4.48 -6.27
CA GLN A 487 5.83 3.69 -7.31
C GLN A 487 4.34 3.49 -6.96
N GLY A 488 3.48 3.50 -7.97
CA GLY A 488 2.02 3.46 -7.77
C GLY A 488 1.37 4.81 -7.41
N ILE A 489 2.10 5.78 -6.84
CA ILE A 489 1.53 7.07 -6.40
C ILE A 489 1.24 8.04 -7.55
N LYS A 490 0.17 8.82 -7.39
CA LYS A 490 -0.17 9.96 -8.23
C LYS A 490 -0.24 11.24 -7.38
N SER A 491 0.24 12.34 -7.93
CA SER A 491 0.14 13.67 -7.32
C SER A 491 -0.10 14.72 -8.38
N ALA A 492 -0.68 15.85 -7.97
CA ALA A 492 -0.96 16.96 -8.87
C ALA A 492 0.34 17.67 -9.31
N LEU A 493 1.33 17.71 -8.41
CA LEU A 493 2.68 18.19 -8.65
C LEU A 493 3.69 17.18 -8.08
N VAL A 494 4.76 16.93 -8.83
CA VAL A 494 5.92 16.16 -8.38
C VAL A 494 7.15 17.05 -8.47
N ILE A 495 7.93 17.09 -7.39
CA ILE A 495 9.21 17.81 -7.28
C ILE A 495 10.33 16.79 -7.12
#